data_AF-A0A937TVN9-F1
#
_entry.id   AF-A0A937TVN9-F1
#
_cell.length_a   1.000
_cell.length_b   1.000
_cell.length_c   1.000
_cell.angle_alpha   90.00
_cell.angle_beta   90.00
_cell.angle_gamma   90.00
#
_symmetry.space_group_name_H-M   'P 1'
#
loop_
_entity.id
_entity.type
_entity.pdbx_description
1 polymer ?
#
loop_
_entity_poly.entity_id
_entity_poly.type
_entity_poly.pdbx_seq_one_letter_code
_entity_poly.pdbx_strand_id
1 'polypeptide(L)'
;MKKVFWLLLIIIFLAFGAKTDFSLAQQNQGEIHFFYSAICPHCAEEEEFLKDLEKKYPEVEIKEYEIITNSENQKILRDFYQKYQVPEREWGYVPVTFTPTKYFIGFNQQISEDIENCLKECLGKEKTTPQKIKIPIFGSIDVSKMSLPVLTITLGALDGLNPCAMWVLLFLIALLINTRSRKRMWLIGGTFIAAAGIVYYLILAAWLNLFLAISYVNLTRILIGVFALGVGIWQIKNFIKFRPGVCKVTNGKLSFQEWIKNGLKNHAEKIVFSPLTLAMIGGLIILALGVNLIEFFCSAGLPAIFTRILALNELSALTYYLYLLLYTFVFMLDDLIIFTLAVITLSKIGFTEKYNYWATLIGGLLILILGLLLIFKPEWLMFG
;
A
#
# COMPACT_ATOMS: atom_id res chain seq x y z
N MET A 1 -5.64 -30.60 -7.47
CA MET A 1 -4.95 -29.61 -8.33
C MET A 1 -5.88 -28.93 -9.33
N LYS A 2 -6.63 -29.65 -10.20
CA LYS A 2 -7.58 -29.01 -11.15
C LYS A 2 -8.64 -28.12 -10.48
N LYS A 3 -9.18 -28.53 -9.32
CA LYS A 3 -10.17 -27.75 -8.56
C LYS A 3 -9.62 -26.44 -7.97
N VAL A 4 -8.36 -26.45 -7.52
CA VAL A 4 -7.70 -25.25 -6.95
C VAL A 4 -7.29 -24.27 -8.06
N PHE A 5 -6.84 -24.78 -9.21
CA PHE A 5 -6.56 -23.97 -10.40
C PHE A 5 -7.83 -23.33 -10.96
N TRP A 6 -8.94 -24.08 -11.01
CA TRP A 6 -10.26 -23.52 -11.36
C TRP A 6 -10.77 -22.53 -10.32
N LEU A 7 -10.55 -22.76 -9.03
CA LEU A 7 -10.88 -21.79 -7.98
C LEU A 7 -10.07 -20.49 -8.12
N LEU A 8 -8.77 -20.56 -8.41
CA LEU A 8 -7.93 -19.37 -8.66
C LEU A 8 -8.35 -18.65 -9.95
N LEU A 9 -8.65 -19.37 -11.03
CA LEU A 9 -9.19 -18.79 -12.26
C LEU A 9 -10.57 -18.17 -12.05
N ILE A 10 -11.43 -18.79 -11.23
CA ILE A 10 -12.74 -18.25 -10.85
C ILE A 10 -12.57 -17.02 -9.97
N ILE A 11 -11.62 -16.98 -9.04
CA ILE A 11 -11.33 -15.80 -8.21
C ILE A 11 -10.78 -14.66 -9.08
N ILE A 12 -9.86 -14.95 -10.01
CA ILE A 12 -9.33 -13.98 -10.98
C ILE A 12 -10.44 -13.49 -11.93
N PHE A 13 -11.31 -14.39 -12.40
CA PHE A 13 -12.43 -14.06 -13.28
C PHE A 13 -13.57 -13.33 -12.54
N LEU A 14 -13.79 -13.61 -11.25
CA LEU A 14 -14.72 -12.85 -10.39
C LEU A 14 -14.15 -11.46 -10.06
N ALA A 15 -12.83 -11.34 -9.88
CA ALA A 15 -12.16 -10.06 -9.73
C ALA A 15 -12.18 -9.21 -11.01
N PHE A 16 -12.15 -9.84 -12.20
CA PHE A 16 -12.27 -9.15 -13.50
C PHE A 16 -13.72 -8.96 -13.99
N GLY A 17 -14.63 -9.83 -13.55
CA GLY A 17 -16.03 -9.90 -14.00
C GLY A 17 -17.00 -9.14 -13.11
N ALA A 18 -16.56 -8.69 -11.93
CA ALA A 18 -17.24 -7.62 -11.23
C ALA A 18 -17.11 -6.36 -12.10
N LYS A 19 -18.14 -6.08 -12.90
CA LYS A 19 -18.43 -4.71 -13.31
C LYS A 19 -18.65 -3.94 -12.02
N THR A 20 -17.57 -3.42 -11.45
CA THR A 20 -17.67 -2.33 -10.50
C THR A 20 -18.13 -1.17 -11.35
N ASP A 21 -19.45 -0.95 -11.38
CA ASP A 21 -19.96 0.37 -11.64
C ASP A 21 -19.32 1.25 -10.56
N PHE A 22 -18.21 1.89 -10.96
CA PHE A 22 -17.56 2.92 -10.18
C PHE A 22 -18.52 4.10 -10.27
N SER A 23 -19.62 4.03 -9.53
CA SER A 23 -20.40 5.19 -9.19
C SER A 23 -19.52 5.98 -8.24
N LEU A 24 -18.71 6.87 -8.81
CA LEU A 24 -18.46 8.13 -8.12
C LEU A 24 -19.86 8.67 -7.87
N ALA A 25 -20.31 8.58 -6.61
CA ALA A 25 -21.43 9.39 -6.17
C ALA A 25 -21.03 10.82 -6.54
N GLN A 26 -21.68 11.36 -7.56
CA GLN A 26 -21.43 12.69 -8.06
C GLN A 26 -21.87 13.65 -6.96
N GLN A 27 -20.95 13.98 -6.06
CA GLN A 27 -21.09 15.17 -5.25
C GLN A 27 -20.88 16.34 -6.19
N ASN A 28 -21.93 17.12 -6.42
CA ASN A 28 -21.80 18.42 -7.07
C ASN A 28 -20.75 19.21 -6.27
N GLN A 29 -19.55 19.35 -6.83
CA GLN A 29 -18.35 19.85 -6.15
C GLN A 29 -18.42 21.33 -5.71
N GLY A 30 -19.58 21.99 -5.76
CA GLY A 30 -19.76 23.39 -5.37
C GLY A 30 -21.08 23.69 -4.63
N GLU A 31 -21.83 22.69 -4.18
CA GLU A 31 -23.12 22.93 -3.50
C GLU A 31 -22.92 23.08 -1.99
N ILE A 32 -23.32 24.23 -1.44
CA ILE A 32 -23.36 24.50 0.00
C ILE A 32 -24.82 24.60 0.44
N HIS A 33 -25.20 23.87 1.48
CA HIS A 33 -26.54 23.97 2.09
C HIS A 33 -26.45 24.68 3.44
N PHE A 34 -27.06 25.85 3.53
CA PHE A 34 -27.10 26.69 4.72
C PHE A 34 -28.49 26.62 5.37
N PHE A 35 -28.56 26.09 6.59
CA PHE A 35 -29.80 26.02 7.36
C PHE A 35 -29.78 27.06 8.47
N TYR A 36 -30.80 27.93 8.48
CA TYR A 36 -30.81 29.11 9.32
C TYR A 36 -32.18 29.40 9.93
N SER A 37 -32.20 30.37 10.84
CA SER A 37 -33.43 30.96 11.37
C SER A 37 -33.38 32.49 11.28
N ALA A 38 -34.52 33.11 10.94
CA ALA A 38 -34.62 34.57 10.85
C ALA A 38 -34.39 35.30 12.20
N ILE A 39 -34.51 34.60 13.34
CA ILE A 39 -34.32 35.17 14.69
C ILE A 39 -32.92 34.89 15.27
N CYS A 40 -32.02 34.28 14.48
CA CYS A 40 -30.70 33.85 14.92
C CYS A 40 -29.64 34.89 14.50
N PRO A 41 -28.97 35.58 15.45
CA PRO A 41 -28.01 36.63 15.11
C PRO A 41 -26.76 36.09 14.41
N HIS A 42 -26.25 34.94 14.83
CA HIS A 42 -25.10 34.28 14.16
C HIS A 42 -25.44 33.80 12.74
N CYS A 43 -26.72 33.55 12.46
CA CYS A 43 -27.17 33.19 11.13
C CYS A 43 -27.10 34.38 10.17
N ALA A 44 -27.42 35.59 10.65
CA ALA A 44 -27.29 36.81 9.86
C ALA A 44 -25.81 37.12 9.55
N GLU A 45 -24.90 36.88 10.50
CA GLU A 45 -23.45 37.00 10.28
C GLU A 45 -22.94 36.01 9.22
N GLU A 46 -23.40 34.75 9.27
CA GLU A 46 -23.03 33.75 8.28
C GLU A 46 -23.62 34.05 6.89
N GLU A 47 -24.86 34.54 6.83
CA GLU A 47 -25.51 34.92 5.57
C GLU A 47 -24.73 36.02 4.83
N GLU A 48 -24.22 37.03 5.54
CA GLU A 48 -23.38 38.09 4.96
C GLU A 48 -22.04 37.52 4.46
N PHE A 49 -21.41 36.64 5.24
CA PHE A 49 -20.20 35.94 4.83
C PHE A 49 -20.41 35.08 3.57
N LEU A 50 -21.50 34.31 3.51
CA LEU A 50 -21.84 33.45 2.38
C LEU A 50 -22.11 34.28 1.11
N LYS A 51 -22.74 35.45 1.22
CA LYS A 51 -22.91 36.38 0.08
C LYS A 51 -21.59 36.91 -0.47
N ASP A 52 -20.62 37.20 0.40
CA ASP A 52 -19.28 37.59 -0.04
C ASP A 52 -18.48 36.40 -0.61
N LEU A 53 -18.73 35.20 -0.10
CA LEU A 53 -18.14 33.97 -0.58
C LEU A 53 -18.61 33.61 -1.99
N GLU A 54 -19.90 33.78 -2.28
CA GLU A 54 -20.48 33.57 -3.62
C GLU A 54 -19.88 34.52 -4.66
N LYS A 55 -19.59 35.78 -4.28
CA LYS A 55 -18.87 36.73 -5.15
C LYS A 55 -17.42 36.29 -5.41
N LYS A 56 -16.77 35.68 -4.42
CA LYS A 56 -15.37 35.23 -4.48
C LYS A 56 -15.23 33.92 -5.25
N TYR A 57 -16.24 33.05 -5.21
CA TYR A 57 -16.27 31.73 -5.84
C TYR A 57 -17.57 31.56 -6.65
N PRO A 58 -17.64 32.07 -7.90
CA PRO A 58 -18.85 32.06 -8.71
C PRO A 58 -19.35 30.65 -9.10
N GLU A 59 -18.49 29.63 -8.96
CA GLU A 59 -18.84 28.23 -9.17
C GLU A 59 -19.54 27.56 -7.99
N VAL A 60 -19.66 28.24 -6.85
CA VAL A 60 -20.34 27.74 -5.66
C VAL A 60 -21.81 28.14 -5.71
N GLU A 61 -22.69 27.15 -5.55
CA GLU A 61 -24.14 27.37 -5.41
C GLU A 61 -24.51 27.25 -3.93
N ILE A 62 -25.00 28.34 -3.34
CA ILE A 62 -25.44 28.38 -1.95
C ILE A 62 -26.95 28.21 -1.90
N LYS A 63 -27.42 27.15 -1.23
CA LYS A 63 -28.84 26.87 -1.00
C LYS A 63 -29.20 27.15 0.44
N GLU A 64 -30.06 28.13 0.64
CA GLU A 64 -30.47 28.58 1.95
C GLU A 64 -31.84 27.98 2.35
N TYR A 65 -31.96 27.56 3.61
CA TYR A 65 -33.16 26.91 4.14
C TYR A 65 -33.52 27.51 5.50
N GLU A 66 -34.60 28.30 5.56
CA GLU A 66 -35.16 28.79 6.82
C GLU A 66 -35.95 27.65 7.50
N ILE A 67 -35.63 27.32 8.74
CA ILE A 67 -36.17 26.11 9.41
C ILE A 67 -37.27 26.37 10.44
N ILE A 68 -37.55 27.61 10.86
CA ILE A 68 -38.59 27.89 11.87
C ILE A 68 -39.96 28.01 11.22
N THR A 69 -40.05 28.71 10.11
CA THR A 69 -41.29 29.02 9.39
C THR A 69 -41.66 27.94 8.36
N ASN A 70 -40.69 27.10 7.94
CA ASN A 70 -40.89 26.07 6.94
C ASN A 70 -40.66 24.65 7.49
N SER A 71 -41.74 23.89 7.68
CA SER A 71 -41.70 22.52 8.19
C SER A 71 -41.13 21.50 7.20
N GLU A 72 -41.08 21.81 5.91
CA GLU A 72 -40.45 20.97 4.89
C GLU A 72 -38.93 21.05 4.98
N ASN A 73 -38.38 22.25 5.18
CA ASN A 73 -36.95 22.47 5.40
C ASN A 73 -36.42 21.75 6.65
N GLN A 74 -37.24 21.60 7.69
CA GLN A 74 -36.89 20.79 8.86
C GLN A 74 -36.70 19.30 8.52
N LYS A 75 -37.46 18.77 7.55
CA LYS A 75 -37.29 17.38 7.09
C LYS A 75 -35.98 17.23 6.32
N ILE A 76 -35.71 18.18 5.43
CA ILE A 76 -34.44 18.23 4.68
C ILE A 76 -33.26 18.27 5.66
N LEU A 77 -33.30 19.14 6.68
CA LEU A 77 -32.24 19.21 7.69
C LEU A 77 -32.03 17.87 8.42
N ARG A 78 -33.11 17.13 8.74
CA ARG A 78 -33.00 15.78 9.34
C ARG A 78 -32.30 14.79 8.40
N ASP A 79 -32.61 14.82 7.12
CA ASP A 79 -31.95 13.96 6.12
C ASP A 79 -30.45 14.28 6.04
N PHE A 80 -30.07 15.56 6.11
CA PHE A 80 -28.67 15.98 6.17
C PHE A 80 -27.96 15.53 7.45
N TYR A 81 -28.60 15.66 8.62
CA TYR A 81 -28.03 15.15 9.87
C TYR A 81 -27.77 13.65 9.81
N GLN A 82 -28.69 12.87 9.22
CA GLN A 82 -28.50 11.43 9.03
C GLN A 82 -27.38 11.13 8.03
N LYS A 83 -27.35 11.84 6.89
CA LYS A 83 -26.34 11.67 5.84
C LYS A 83 -24.92 11.94 6.33
N TYR A 84 -24.73 12.98 7.15
CA TYR A 84 -23.43 13.37 7.70
C TYR A 84 -23.12 12.75 9.06
N GLN A 85 -24.01 11.88 9.56
CA GLN A 85 -23.88 11.21 10.86
C GLN A 85 -23.64 12.19 12.02
N VAL A 86 -24.34 13.31 12.01
CA VAL A 86 -24.22 14.35 13.06
C VAL A 86 -24.77 13.80 14.38
N PRO A 87 -24.05 13.93 15.51
CA PRO A 87 -24.51 13.44 16.80
C PRO A 87 -25.89 14.02 17.18
N GLU A 88 -26.82 13.18 17.66
CA GLU A 88 -28.19 13.62 18.01
C GLU A 88 -28.24 14.78 19.01
N ARG A 89 -27.26 14.86 19.90
CA ARG A 89 -27.10 15.97 20.87
C ARG A 89 -26.85 17.33 20.22
N GLU A 90 -26.43 17.36 18.97
CA GLU A 90 -26.11 18.54 18.18
C GLU A 90 -27.23 18.88 17.18
N TRP A 91 -28.34 18.13 17.20
CA TRP A 91 -29.47 18.42 16.32
C TRP A 91 -30.26 19.63 16.79
N GLY A 92 -30.62 20.49 15.83
CA GLY A 92 -31.49 21.64 16.07
C GLY A 92 -30.78 22.93 16.46
N TYR A 93 -29.45 22.92 16.59
CA TYR A 93 -28.67 24.15 16.59
C TYR A 93 -28.71 24.79 15.21
N VAL A 94 -28.64 26.12 15.15
CA VAL A 94 -28.48 26.93 13.94
C VAL A 94 -27.54 28.11 14.23
N PRO A 95 -26.78 28.61 13.24
CA PRO A 95 -26.74 28.12 11.86
C PRO A 95 -26.05 26.76 11.70
N VAL A 96 -26.39 26.03 10.64
CA VAL A 96 -25.69 24.80 10.26
C VAL A 96 -25.44 24.80 8.76
N THR A 97 -24.19 24.60 8.37
CA THR A 97 -23.74 24.66 6.99
C THR A 97 -23.14 23.33 6.57
N PHE A 98 -23.67 22.75 5.50
CA PHE A 98 -23.18 21.52 4.91
C PHE A 98 -22.46 21.82 3.60
N THR A 99 -21.20 21.40 3.53
CA THR A 99 -20.37 21.40 2.31
C THR A 99 -20.34 19.98 1.73
N PRO A 100 -19.77 19.77 0.53
CA PRO A 100 -19.67 18.41 -0.01
C PRO A 100 -18.98 17.43 0.95
N THR A 101 -17.97 17.84 1.71
CA THR A 101 -17.18 16.89 2.52
C THR A 101 -17.39 17.00 4.04
N LYS A 102 -17.87 18.14 4.54
CA LYS A 102 -17.95 18.45 5.98
C LYS A 102 -19.22 19.24 6.33
N TYR A 103 -19.54 19.31 7.60
CA TYR A 103 -20.57 20.20 8.15
C TYR A 103 -20.00 21.09 9.26
N PHE A 104 -20.63 22.23 9.48
CA PHE A 104 -20.26 23.22 10.48
C PHE A 104 -21.51 23.62 11.28
N ILE A 105 -21.40 23.69 12.61
CA ILE A 105 -22.49 24.09 13.51
C ILE A 105 -22.09 25.37 14.23
N GLY A 106 -22.94 26.38 14.16
CA GLY A 106 -22.65 27.73 14.64
C GLY A 106 -21.80 28.53 13.64
N PHE A 107 -21.57 29.80 13.96
CA PHE A 107 -20.74 30.67 13.15
C PHE A 107 -19.87 31.58 14.03
N ASN A 108 -18.59 31.70 13.65
CA ASN A 108 -17.61 32.62 14.23
C ASN A 108 -16.44 32.77 13.24
N GLN A 109 -15.44 33.58 13.60
CA GLN A 109 -14.28 33.82 12.74
C GLN A 109 -13.44 32.56 12.42
N GLN A 110 -13.36 31.58 13.33
CA GLN A 110 -12.66 30.33 13.03
C GLN A 110 -13.45 29.48 12.03
N ILE A 111 -14.78 29.42 12.19
CA ILE A 111 -15.67 28.65 11.30
C ILE A 111 -15.70 29.27 9.91
N SER A 112 -15.65 30.60 9.77
CA SER A 112 -15.58 31.25 8.45
C SER A 112 -14.29 30.89 7.71
N GLU A 113 -13.14 30.88 8.39
CA GLU A 113 -11.87 30.39 7.83
C GLU A 113 -11.94 28.90 7.48
N ASP A 114 -12.55 28.07 8.32
CA ASP A 114 -12.68 26.63 8.09
C ASP A 114 -13.61 26.33 6.89
N ILE A 115 -14.69 27.09 6.70
CA ILE A 115 -15.58 26.99 5.53
C ILE A 115 -14.82 27.40 4.27
N GLU A 116 -14.09 28.51 4.27
CA GLU A 116 -13.31 28.95 3.10
C GLU A 116 -12.19 27.94 2.75
N ASN A 117 -11.49 27.42 3.76
CA ASN A 117 -10.47 26.38 3.57
C ASN A 117 -11.10 25.09 3.04
N CYS A 118 -12.26 24.69 3.57
CA CYS A 118 -13.00 23.55 3.07
C CYS A 118 -13.40 23.75 1.60
N LEU A 119 -13.76 24.96 1.16
CA LEU A 119 -14.07 25.23 -0.24
C LEU A 119 -12.84 25.21 -1.13
N LYS A 120 -11.69 25.70 -0.67
CA LYS A 120 -10.41 25.54 -1.40
C LYS A 120 -10.05 24.07 -1.59
N GLU A 121 -10.30 23.24 -0.58
CA GLU A 121 -10.15 21.78 -0.64
C GLU A 121 -11.20 21.12 -1.56
N CYS A 122 -12.48 21.49 -1.44
CA CYS A 122 -13.61 20.90 -2.15
C CYS A 122 -13.66 21.28 -3.65
N LEU A 123 -13.31 22.52 -4.00
CA LEU A 123 -13.34 23.05 -5.37
C LEU A 123 -12.06 22.72 -6.16
N GLY A 124 -11.09 22.04 -5.54
CA GLY A 124 -9.83 21.65 -6.19
C GLY A 124 -8.95 22.82 -6.66
N LYS A 125 -9.30 24.07 -6.33
CA LYS A 125 -8.57 25.29 -6.74
C LYS A 125 -7.26 25.50 -5.97
N GLU A 126 -7.09 24.83 -4.83
CA GLU A 126 -5.77 24.62 -4.21
C GLU A 126 -5.48 23.12 -4.10
N LYS A 127 -4.90 22.53 -5.16
CA LYS A 127 -4.03 21.34 -5.06
C LYS A 127 -2.73 21.65 -4.28
N THR A 128 -2.81 22.40 -3.19
CA THR A 128 -1.70 22.78 -2.34
C THR A 128 -2.01 22.46 -0.88
N THR A 129 -2.44 21.23 -0.59
CA THR A 129 -1.92 20.60 0.63
C THR A 129 -0.53 20.07 0.32
N PRO A 130 0.50 20.47 1.08
CA PRO A 130 1.85 19.98 0.89
C PRO A 130 1.87 18.50 1.24
N GLN A 131 1.85 17.61 0.23
CA GLN A 131 2.40 16.27 0.38
C GLN A 131 3.92 16.41 0.40
N LYS A 132 4.41 17.07 1.45
CA LYS A 132 5.83 17.17 1.75
C LYS A 132 6.21 15.86 2.42
N ILE A 133 6.69 14.90 1.63
CA ILE A 133 7.33 13.72 2.20
C ILE A 133 8.61 14.22 2.87
N LYS A 134 8.63 14.22 4.20
CA LYS A 134 9.84 14.51 4.97
C LYS A 134 10.75 13.30 4.87
N ILE A 135 11.73 13.38 3.98
CA ILE A 135 12.77 12.36 3.89
C ILE A 135 13.80 12.67 4.99
N PRO A 136 14.13 11.71 5.87
CA PRO A 136 15.00 11.93 7.04
C PRO A 136 16.41 12.44 6.70
N ILE A 137 16.81 12.45 5.42
CA ILE A 137 18.14 12.89 4.95
C ILE A 137 18.06 14.03 3.91
N PHE A 138 16.98 14.09 3.10
CA PHE A 138 16.86 15.01 1.95
C PHE A 138 15.88 16.17 2.16
N GLY A 139 15.27 16.28 3.34
CA GLY A 139 14.28 17.32 3.63
C GLY A 139 12.90 17.01 3.03
N SER A 140 12.02 18.01 2.99
CA SER A 140 10.66 17.85 2.47
C SER A 140 10.64 17.93 0.93
N ILE A 141 10.39 16.80 0.26
CA ILE A 141 10.15 16.79 -1.19
C ILE A 141 8.66 16.94 -1.42
N ASP A 142 8.31 17.92 -2.26
CA ASP A 142 6.93 18.22 -2.64
C ASP A 142 6.54 17.34 -3.83
N VAL A 143 5.96 16.17 -3.55
CA VAL A 143 5.56 15.22 -4.60
C VAL A 143 4.46 15.75 -5.52
N SER A 144 3.73 16.78 -5.08
CA SER A 144 2.68 17.46 -5.87
C SER A 144 3.20 18.21 -7.09
N LYS A 145 4.51 18.50 -7.17
CA LYS A 145 5.13 19.18 -8.32
C LYS A 145 5.65 18.23 -9.39
N MET A 146 5.65 16.92 -9.12
CA MET A 146 6.09 15.92 -10.09
C MET A 146 4.94 15.57 -11.05
N SER A 147 5.26 15.37 -12.32
CA SER A 147 4.29 14.80 -13.26
C SER A 147 3.95 13.37 -12.84
N LEU A 148 2.71 12.92 -13.09
CA LEU A 148 2.25 11.58 -12.74
C LEU A 148 3.19 10.45 -13.23
N PRO A 149 3.77 10.50 -14.45
CA PRO A 149 4.74 9.50 -14.88
C PRO A 149 6.02 9.49 -14.05
N VAL A 150 6.57 10.68 -13.72
CA VAL A 150 7.79 10.80 -12.91
C VAL A 150 7.55 10.31 -11.49
N LEU A 151 6.40 10.66 -10.92
CA LEU A 151 5.96 10.17 -9.62
C LEU A 151 5.85 8.63 -9.62
N THR A 152 5.20 8.06 -10.64
CA THR A 152 5.02 6.61 -10.79
C THR A 152 6.36 5.88 -10.82
N ILE A 153 7.30 6.37 -11.64
CA ILE A 153 8.64 5.79 -11.75
C ILE A 153 9.40 5.93 -10.42
N THR A 154 9.31 7.09 -9.77
CA THR A 154 10.06 7.35 -8.54
C THR A 154 9.56 6.46 -7.40
N LEU A 155 8.24 6.42 -7.16
CA LEU A 155 7.67 5.62 -6.09
C LEU A 155 7.82 4.11 -6.37
N GLY A 156 7.60 3.68 -7.62
CA GLY A 156 7.82 2.28 -8.01
C GLY A 156 9.28 1.84 -7.82
N ALA A 157 10.25 2.70 -8.15
CA ALA A 157 11.67 2.38 -7.96
C ALA A 157 12.08 2.34 -6.49
N LEU A 158 11.53 3.25 -5.67
CA LEU A 158 11.77 3.24 -4.22
C LEU A 158 11.15 2.00 -3.55
N ASP A 159 10.00 1.56 -4.05
CA ASP A 159 9.32 0.35 -3.57
C ASP A 159 10.07 -0.93 -3.97
N GLY A 160 10.63 -1.01 -5.18
CA GLY A 160 11.40 -2.18 -5.64
C GLY A 160 12.61 -2.46 -4.76
N LEU A 161 13.32 -1.40 -4.32
CA LEU A 161 14.50 -1.49 -3.47
C LEU A 161 14.21 -1.86 -2.00
N ASN A 162 13.07 -2.52 -1.74
CA ASN A 162 12.64 -2.97 -0.43
C ASN A 162 13.51 -4.14 0.08
N PRO A 163 14.03 -4.07 1.32
CA PRO A 163 14.84 -5.14 1.90
C PRO A 163 14.14 -6.50 1.92
N CYS A 164 12.79 -6.55 2.04
CA CYS A 164 12.04 -7.81 2.03
C CYS A 164 12.16 -8.54 0.68
N ALA A 165 12.05 -7.81 -0.44
CA ALA A 165 12.14 -8.33 -1.81
C ALA A 165 13.53 -8.92 -2.10
N MET A 166 14.56 -8.14 -1.77
CA MET A 166 15.96 -8.49 -1.97
C MET A 166 16.35 -9.83 -1.32
N TRP A 167 15.86 -10.10 -0.11
CA TRP A 167 16.15 -11.37 0.59
C TRP A 167 15.53 -12.60 -0.07
N VAL A 168 14.31 -12.45 -0.59
CA VAL A 168 13.62 -13.53 -1.26
C VAL A 168 14.27 -13.83 -2.60
N LEU A 169 14.66 -12.78 -3.34
CA LEU A 169 15.39 -12.93 -4.59
C LEU A 169 16.72 -13.66 -4.37
N LEU A 170 17.48 -13.28 -3.35
CA LEU A 170 18.74 -13.96 -2.99
C LEU A 170 18.51 -15.43 -2.62
N PHE A 171 17.43 -15.73 -1.90
CA PHE A 171 17.06 -17.11 -1.58
C PHE A 171 16.73 -17.92 -2.85
N LEU A 172 15.96 -17.34 -3.77
CA LEU A 172 15.66 -17.97 -5.07
C LEU A 172 16.93 -18.22 -5.87
N ILE A 173 17.82 -17.24 -5.95
CA ILE A 173 19.12 -17.36 -6.62
C ILE A 173 19.96 -18.48 -6.00
N ALA A 174 19.98 -18.59 -4.66
CA ALA A 174 20.70 -19.64 -3.94
C ALA A 174 20.16 -21.05 -4.21
N LEU A 175 18.85 -21.20 -4.45
CA LEU A 175 18.27 -22.48 -4.90
C LEU A 175 18.64 -22.79 -6.35
N LEU A 176 18.69 -21.77 -7.20
CA LEU A 176 18.94 -21.91 -8.62
C LEU A 176 20.42 -22.12 -8.98
N ILE A 177 21.37 -21.71 -8.13
CA ILE A 177 22.81 -21.81 -8.43
C ILE A 177 23.30 -23.23 -8.72
N ASN A 178 22.71 -24.24 -8.06
CA ASN A 178 23.07 -25.64 -8.28
C ASN A 178 22.43 -26.21 -9.57
N THR A 179 21.61 -25.42 -10.26
CA THR A 179 21.01 -25.77 -11.54
C THR A 179 22.01 -25.49 -12.67
N ARG A 180 22.59 -26.55 -13.24
CA ARG A 180 23.60 -26.45 -14.31
C ARG A 180 23.11 -25.90 -15.65
N SER A 181 21.82 -25.57 -15.80
CA SER A 181 21.22 -25.11 -17.06
C SER A 181 20.71 -23.67 -16.96
N ARG A 182 21.33 -22.76 -17.75
CA ARG A 182 20.92 -21.35 -17.82
C ARG A 182 19.48 -21.19 -18.34
N LYS A 183 19.07 -22.02 -19.31
CA LYS A 183 17.69 -22.02 -19.82
C LYS A 183 16.70 -22.33 -18.71
N ARG A 184 17.03 -23.29 -17.85
CA ARG A 184 16.19 -23.68 -16.71
C ARG A 184 16.15 -22.58 -15.65
N MET A 185 17.28 -21.93 -15.35
CA MET A 185 17.29 -20.79 -14.43
C MET A 185 16.38 -19.66 -14.91
N TRP A 186 16.51 -19.24 -16.17
CA TRP A 186 15.63 -18.22 -16.76
C TRP A 186 14.15 -18.60 -16.73
N LEU A 187 13.84 -19.86 -16.96
CA LEU A 187 12.45 -20.31 -16.93
C LEU A 187 11.88 -20.26 -15.51
N ILE A 188 12.63 -20.75 -14.51
CA ILE A 188 12.16 -20.77 -13.12
C ILE A 188 12.08 -19.36 -12.54
N GLY A 189 13.19 -18.62 -12.62
CA GLY A 189 13.26 -17.26 -12.07
C GLY A 189 12.38 -16.27 -12.82
N GLY A 190 12.33 -16.36 -14.15
CA GLY A 190 11.43 -15.55 -14.97
C GLY A 190 9.96 -15.82 -14.67
N THR A 191 9.58 -17.10 -14.50
CA THR A 191 8.20 -17.44 -14.09
C THR A 191 7.89 -16.91 -12.69
N PHE A 192 8.84 -16.97 -11.76
CA PHE A 192 8.66 -16.41 -10.42
C PHE A 192 8.46 -14.90 -10.45
N ILE A 193 9.35 -14.15 -11.11
CA ILE A 193 9.28 -12.68 -11.21
C ILE A 193 7.98 -12.26 -11.92
N ALA A 194 7.61 -12.93 -13.02
CA ALA A 194 6.36 -12.65 -13.71
C ALA A 194 5.13 -12.93 -12.82
N ALA A 195 5.12 -14.05 -12.10
CA ALA A 195 4.03 -14.37 -11.17
C ALA A 195 3.96 -13.36 -10.02
N ALA A 196 5.11 -12.94 -9.49
CA ALA A 196 5.22 -11.93 -8.44
C ALA A 196 4.64 -10.59 -8.92
N GLY A 197 5.05 -10.10 -10.09
CA GLY A 197 4.51 -8.88 -10.69
C GLY A 197 3.00 -8.93 -10.92
N ILE A 198 2.47 -10.06 -11.42
CA ILE A 198 1.02 -10.23 -11.60
C ILE A 198 0.29 -10.17 -10.25
N VAL A 199 0.78 -10.90 -9.23
CA VAL A 199 0.16 -10.90 -7.91
C VAL A 199 0.20 -9.49 -7.30
N TYR A 200 1.34 -8.80 -7.41
CA TYR A 200 1.49 -7.44 -6.90
C TYR A 200 0.52 -6.47 -7.58
N TYR A 201 0.43 -6.49 -8.91
CA TYR A 201 -0.52 -5.68 -9.67
C TYR A 201 -1.97 -5.96 -9.23
N LEU A 202 -2.34 -7.23 -9.02
CA LEU A 202 -3.67 -7.60 -8.54
C LEU A 202 -3.95 -7.08 -7.13
N ILE A 203 -2.95 -7.12 -6.24
CA ILE A 203 -3.05 -6.54 -4.89
C ILE A 203 -3.28 -5.02 -5.00
N LEU A 204 -2.51 -4.31 -5.82
CA LEU A 204 -2.67 -2.87 -6.06
C LEU A 204 -4.04 -2.51 -6.65
N ALA A 205 -4.52 -3.30 -7.62
CA ALA A 205 -5.83 -3.10 -8.23
C ALA A 205 -6.99 -3.34 -7.24
N ALA A 206 -6.87 -4.35 -6.39
CA ALA A 206 -7.86 -4.67 -5.36
C ALA A 206 -7.79 -3.74 -4.12
N TRP A 207 -6.75 -2.90 -4.04
CA TRP A 207 -6.40 -2.09 -2.87
C TRP A 207 -7.45 -1.04 -2.49
N LEU A 208 -8.16 -0.46 -3.46
CA LEU A 208 -9.10 0.66 -3.22
C LEU A 208 -10.22 0.31 -2.23
N ASN A 209 -10.68 -0.94 -2.21
CA ASN A 209 -11.69 -1.40 -1.24
C ASN A 209 -11.08 -1.77 0.14
N LEU A 210 -9.76 -1.92 0.22
CA LEU A 210 -9.03 -2.29 1.42
C LEU A 210 -8.64 -1.10 2.31
N PHE A 211 -8.78 0.15 1.82
CA PHE A 211 -8.57 1.36 2.63
C PHE A 211 -9.49 1.44 3.86
N LEU A 212 -10.64 0.75 3.85
CA LEU A 212 -11.51 0.58 5.02
C LEU A 212 -10.90 -0.34 6.10
N ALA A 213 -9.79 -1.03 5.82
CA ALA A 213 -9.07 -1.90 6.74
C ALA A 213 -7.84 -1.24 7.39
N ILE A 214 -7.68 0.09 7.31
CA ILE A 214 -6.58 0.86 7.94
C ILE A 214 -6.39 0.53 9.44
N SER A 215 -7.42 0.07 10.14
CA SER A 215 -7.27 -0.36 11.54
C SER A 215 -6.47 -1.68 11.71
N TYR A 216 -6.43 -2.55 10.69
CA TYR A 216 -5.75 -3.87 10.73
C TYR A 216 -4.26 -3.83 10.36
N VAL A 217 -3.76 -2.78 9.70
CA VAL A 217 -2.34 -2.71 9.29
C VAL A 217 -1.38 -2.59 10.48
N ASN A 218 -1.80 -1.98 11.59
CA ASN A 218 -0.95 -1.89 12.79
C ASN A 218 -0.69 -3.26 13.42
N LEU A 219 -1.72 -4.11 13.54
CA LEU A 219 -1.57 -5.45 14.11
C LEU A 219 -0.68 -6.31 13.22
N THR A 220 -0.94 -6.32 11.92
CA THR A 220 -0.17 -7.11 10.95
C THR A 220 1.29 -6.66 10.90
N ARG A 221 1.54 -5.35 10.94
CA ARG A 221 2.90 -4.78 11.01
C ARG A 221 3.66 -5.26 12.26
N ILE A 222 3.02 -5.23 13.43
CA ILE A 222 3.64 -5.69 14.68
C ILE A 222 3.94 -7.19 14.59
N LEU A 223 3.01 -8.01 14.08
CA LEU A 223 3.23 -9.46 13.92
C LEU A 223 4.42 -9.75 13.00
N ILE A 224 4.52 -9.07 11.86
CA ILE A 224 5.65 -9.21 10.92
C ILE A 224 6.96 -8.72 11.57
N GLY A 225 6.91 -7.61 12.30
CA GLY A 225 8.06 -7.08 13.03
C GLY A 225 8.59 -8.08 14.08
N VAL A 226 7.69 -8.69 14.87
CA VAL A 226 8.04 -9.72 15.86
C VAL A 226 8.64 -10.96 15.19
N PHE A 227 8.05 -11.40 14.08
CA PHE A 227 8.59 -12.50 13.30
C PHE A 227 9.99 -12.19 12.75
N ALA A 228 10.21 -11.00 12.18
CA ALA A 228 11.49 -10.53 11.69
C ALA A 228 12.54 -10.46 12.81
N LEU A 229 12.18 -9.95 14.00
CA LEU A 229 13.08 -10.00 15.17
C LEU A 229 13.49 -11.42 15.53
N GLY A 230 12.52 -12.34 15.58
CA GLY A 230 12.78 -13.76 15.86
C GLY A 230 13.74 -14.38 14.86
N VAL A 231 13.51 -14.16 13.56
CA VAL A 231 14.37 -14.67 12.46
C VAL A 231 15.75 -14.02 12.49
N GLY A 232 15.84 -12.70 12.72
CA GLY A 232 17.09 -11.95 12.79
C GLY A 232 17.97 -12.40 13.95
N ILE A 233 17.41 -12.48 15.17
CA ILE A 233 18.11 -12.99 16.36
C ILE A 233 18.58 -14.43 16.13
N TRP A 234 17.73 -15.25 15.53
CA TRP A 234 18.07 -16.64 15.22
C TRP A 234 19.24 -16.73 14.22
N GLN A 235 19.23 -15.94 13.14
CA GLN A 235 20.34 -15.90 12.18
C GLN A 235 21.66 -15.48 12.83
N ILE A 236 21.65 -14.43 13.65
CA ILE A 236 22.85 -13.94 14.36
C ILE A 236 23.35 -14.99 15.36
N LYS A 237 22.46 -15.63 16.12
CA LYS A 237 22.83 -16.71 17.04
C LYS A 237 23.46 -17.90 16.30
N ASN A 238 22.94 -18.22 15.12
CA ASN A 238 23.48 -19.28 14.28
C ASN A 238 24.86 -18.89 13.72
N PHE A 239 25.08 -17.63 13.35
CA PHE A 239 26.39 -17.11 12.95
C PHE A 239 27.43 -17.20 14.06
N ILE A 240 27.07 -16.82 15.29
CA ILE A 240 27.99 -16.88 16.45
C ILE A 240 28.33 -18.33 16.81
N LYS A 241 27.36 -19.24 16.68
CA LYS A 241 27.54 -20.67 17.00
C LYS A 241 28.26 -21.45 15.90
N PHE A 242 28.22 -20.98 14.66
CA PHE A 242 28.89 -21.62 13.52
C PHE A 242 30.29 -21.03 13.35
N ARG A 243 31.33 -21.87 13.28
CA ARG A 243 32.69 -21.44 12.93
C ARG A 243 33.07 -22.06 11.58
N PRO A 244 33.52 -21.26 10.57
CA PRO A 244 33.94 -21.82 9.29
C PRO A 244 35.14 -22.76 9.50
N GLY A 245 35.08 -23.97 8.95
CA GLY A 245 36.17 -24.97 9.02
C GLY A 245 36.04 -26.08 10.07
N VAL A 246 34.97 -26.11 10.89
CA VAL A 246 34.66 -27.27 11.76
C VAL A 246 33.47 -28.04 11.20
N CYS A 247 33.69 -29.27 10.71
CA CYS A 247 32.62 -30.20 10.40
C CYS A 247 31.82 -30.47 11.67
N LYS A 248 30.56 -30.01 11.69
CA LYS A 248 29.63 -30.33 12.75
C LYS A 248 29.32 -31.81 12.66
N VAL A 249 29.94 -32.63 13.50
CA VAL A 249 29.49 -34.00 13.73
C VAL A 249 28.16 -33.90 14.46
N THR A 250 27.07 -33.94 13.70
CA THR A 250 25.72 -33.98 14.26
C THR A 250 25.51 -35.35 14.87
N ASN A 251 25.68 -35.45 16.19
CA ASN A 251 25.33 -36.64 16.96
C ASN A 251 23.83 -36.90 16.87
N GLY A 252 23.41 -37.79 15.96
CA GLY A 252 22.30 -38.74 16.06
C GLY A 252 20.86 -38.27 16.35
N LYS A 253 20.61 -37.02 16.74
CA LYS A 253 19.28 -36.46 16.94
C LYS A 253 19.16 -35.18 16.13
N LEU A 254 18.48 -35.28 14.99
CA LEU A 254 18.02 -34.12 14.22
C LEU A 254 17.20 -33.25 15.15
N SER A 255 17.68 -32.03 15.42
CA SER A 255 16.84 -31.04 16.12
C SER A 255 15.59 -30.76 15.28
N PHE A 256 14.45 -30.48 15.92
CA PHE A 256 13.19 -30.11 15.22
C PHE A 256 13.43 -29.03 14.15
N GLN A 257 14.36 -28.13 14.43
CA GLN A 257 14.78 -27.07 13.54
C GLN A 257 15.56 -27.56 12.30
N GLU A 258 16.45 -28.55 12.45
CA GLU A 258 17.13 -29.19 11.32
C GLU A 258 16.16 -30.06 10.51
N TRP A 259 15.16 -30.67 11.14
CA TRP A 259 14.12 -31.41 10.45
C TRP A 259 13.23 -30.50 9.58
N ILE A 260 12.77 -29.36 10.11
CA ILE A 260 12.01 -28.36 9.32
C ILE A 260 12.87 -27.80 8.18
N LYS A 261 14.12 -27.41 8.47
CA LYS A 261 15.02 -26.82 7.48
C LYS A 261 15.34 -27.80 6.35
N ASN A 262 15.67 -29.05 6.69
CA ASN A 262 15.96 -30.09 5.70
C ASN A 262 14.68 -30.51 4.97
N GLY A 263 13.52 -30.53 5.64
CA GLY A 263 12.22 -30.80 5.02
C GLY A 263 11.85 -29.76 3.96
N LEU A 264 11.85 -28.47 4.33
CA LEU A 264 11.59 -27.35 3.41
C LEU A 264 12.60 -27.29 2.27
N LYS A 265 13.90 -27.44 2.57
CA LYS A 265 14.94 -27.45 1.54
C LYS A 265 14.79 -28.63 0.58
N ASN A 266 14.57 -29.85 1.08
CA ASN A 266 14.37 -31.02 0.23
C ASN A 266 13.09 -30.92 -0.60
N HIS A 267 12.03 -30.28 -0.07
CA HIS A 267 10.80 -30.06 -0.82
C HIS A 267 10.99 -29.00 -1.90
N ALA A 268 11.63 -27.87 -1.57
CA ALA A 268 11.98 -26.82 -2.51
C ALA A 268 12.92 -27.33 -3.62
N GLU A 269 13.97 -28.08 -3.26
CA GLU A 269 14.88 -28.72 -4.22
C GLU A 269 14.13 -29.75 -5.08
N LYS A 270 13.28 -30.61 -4.50
CA LYS A 270 12.44 -31.51 -5.32
C LYS A 270 11.58 -30.74 -6.29
N ILE A 271 10.94 -29.63 -5.89
CA ILE A 271 10.11 -28.80 -6.79
C ILE A 271 10.98 -28.16 -7.89
N VAL A 272 12.14 -27.60 -7.53
CA VAL A 272 13.06 -26.91 -8.45
C VAL A 272 13.71 -27.88 -9.45
N PHE A 273 14.05 -29.10 -9.01
CA PHE A 273 14.73 -30.13 -9.80
C PHE A 273 13.78 -31.13 -10.49
N SER A 274 12.50 -31.15 -10.14
CA SER A 274 11.45 -31.92 -10.84
C SER A 274 11.35 -31.53 -12.32
N PRO A 275 10.90 -32.43 -13.22
CA PRO A 275 10.57 -32.06 -14.59
C PRO A 275 9.57 -30.90 -14.60
N LEU A 276 9.66 -30.02 -15.62
CA LEU A 276 8.71 -28.91 -15.82
C LEU A 276 7.29 -29.48 -15.87
N THR A 277 6.63 -29.42 -14.73
CA THR A 277 5.28 -29.94 -14.53
C THR A 277 4.41 -28.81 -14.05
N LEU A 278 3.11 -28.91 -14.30
CA LEU A 278 2.14 -27.93 -13.80
C LEU A 278 2.22 -27.74 -12.27
N ALA A 279 2.63 -28.79 -11.56
CA ALA A 279 2.83 -28.76 -10.10
C ALA A 279 3.99 -27.83 -9.70
N MET A 280 5.06 -27.77 -10.48
CA MET A 280 6.19 -26.88 -10.24
C MET A 280 5.79 -25.41 -10.43
N ILE A 281 5.07 -25.10 -11.51
CA ILE A 281 4.57 -23.74 -11.77
C ILE A 281 3.58 -23.32 -10.67
N GLY A 282 2.68 -24.22 -10.27
CA GLY A 282 1.77 -23.96 -9.14
C GLY A 282 2.50 -23.69 -7.83
N GLY A 283 3.56 -24.43 -7.53
CA GLY A 283 4.41 -24.19 -6.36
C GLY A 283 5.10 -22.83 -6.38
N LEU A 284 5.60 -22.40 -7.56
CA LEU A 284 6.21 -21.08 -7.75
C LEU A 284 5.20 -19.95 -7.56
N ILE A 285 3.97 -20.11 -8.06
CA ILE A 285 2.91 -19.10 -7.89
C ILE A 285 2.52 -18.97 -6.40
N ILE A 286 2.36 -20.08 -5.68
CA ILE A 286 2.06 -20.05 -4.25
C ILE A 286 3.19 -19.38 -3.47
N LEU A 287 4.43 -19.69 -3.82
CA LEU A 287 5.60 -19.03 -3.23
C LEU A 287 5.59 -17.53 -3.51
N ALA A 288 5.36 -17.12 -4.76
CA ALA A 288 5.28 -15.71 -5.16
C ALA A 288 4.16 -14.97 -4.41
N LEU A 289 3.00 -15.61 -4.22
CA LEU A 289 1.89 -15.02 -3.46
C LEU A 289 2.23 -14.82 -1.98
N GLY A 290 2.85 -15.81 -1.34
CA GLY A 290 3.28 -15.68 0.06
C GLY A 290 4.33 -14.58 0.24
N VAL A 291 5.26 -14.47 -0.70
CA VAL A 291 6.30 -13.44 -0.71
C VAL A 291 5.70 -12.05 -0.90
N ASN A 292 4.88 -11.87 -1.93
CA ASN A 292 4.29 -10.57 -2.25
C ASN A 292 3.37 -10.08 -1.12
N LEU A 293 2.72 -10.99 -0.39
CA LEU A 293 1.93 -10.60 0.77
C LEU A 293 2.82 -10.00 1.88
N ILE A 294 3.97 -10.62 2.17
CA ILE A 294 4.91 -10.11 3.17
C ILE A 294 5.51 -8.78 2.72
N GLU A 295 5.96 -8.72 1.47
CA GLU A 295 6.54 -7.55 0.83
C GLU A 295 5.60 -6.36 0.82
N PHE A 296 4.35 -6.60 0.45
CA PHE A 296 3.29 -5.60 0.47
C PHE A 296 3.18 -4.93 1.84
N PHE A 297 3.22 -5.69 2.94
CA PHE A 297 3.19 -5.10 4.29
C PHE A 297 4.50 -4.39 4.68
N CYS A 298 5.64 -4.71 4.06
CA CYS A 298 6.91 -4.05 4.29
C CYS A 298 6.95 -2.63 3.68
N SER A 299 6.23 -2.38 2.57
CA SER A 299 6.26 -1.10 1.83
C SER A 299 4.90 -0.47 1.54
N ALA A 300 3.81 -0.96 2.15
CA ALA A 300 2.41 -0.54 1.91
C ALA A 300 2.18 0.99 1.86
N GLY A 301 3.01 1.79 2.53
CA GLY A 301 2.92 3.25 2.52
C GLY A 301 3.08 3.87 1.13
N LEU A 302 4.02 3.38 0.31
CA LEU A 302 4.29 3.93 -1.02
C LEU A 302 3.12 3.68 -2.00
N PRO A 303 2.60 2.44 -2.14
CA PRO A 303 1.37 2.16 -2.87
C PRO A 303 0.15 2.95 -2.39
N ALA A 304 -0.01 3.14 -1.09
CA ALA A 304 -1.16 3.86 -0.53
C ALA A 304 -1.15 5.34 -0.93
N ILE A 305 0.02 6.00 -0.85
CA ILE A 305 0.17 7.39 -1.29
C ILE A 305 -0.06 7.50 -2.80
N PHE A 306 0.55 6.60 -3.57
CA PHE A 306 0.44 6.59 -5.02
C PHE A 306 -1.02 6.41 -5.50
N THR A 307 -1.72 5.39 -5.00
CA THR A 307 -3.11 5.11 -5.37
C THR A 307 -4.05 6.23 -4.95
N ARG A 308 -3.80 6.88 -3.81
CA ARG A 308 -4.52 8.09 -3.39
C ARG A 308 -4.31 9.24 -4.37
N ILE A 309 -3.08 9.52 -4.79
CA ILE A 309 -2.79 10.59 -5.76
C ILE A 309 -3.48 10.28 -7.09
N LEU A 310 -3.45 9.04 -7.58
CA LEU A 310 -4.16 8.66 -8.80
C LEU A 310 -5.67 8.88 -8.69
N ALA A 311 -6.28 8.54 -7.55
CA ALA A 311 -7.71 8.74 -7.31
C ALA A 311 -8.09 10.23 -7.28
N LEU A 312 -7.24 11.09 -6.72
CA LEU A 312 -7.44 12.54 -6.67
C LEU A 312 -7.25 13.26 -8.01
N ASN A 313 -6.71 12.59 -9.03
CA ASN A 313 -6.52 13.17 -10.36
C ASN A 313 -7.66 12.84 -11.35
N GLU A 314 -8.77 12.26 -10.88
CA GLU A 314 -10.00 12.00 -11.66
C GLU A 314 -9.72 11.36 -13.04
N LEU A 315 -8.81 10.38 -13.05
CA LEU A 315 -8.35 9.74 -14.28
C LEU A 315 -9.41 8.78 -14.85
N SER A 316 -9.38 8.60 -16.17
CA SER A 316 -10.13 7.50 -16.79
C SER A 316 -9.68 6.14 -16.25
N ALA A 317 -10.58 5.16 -16.19
CA ALA A 317 -10.26 3.83 -15.66
C ALA A 317 -9.06 3.18 -16.37
N LEU A 318 -8.96 3.33 -17.70
CA LEU A 318 -7.83 2.81 -18.46
C LEU A 318 -6.52 3.47 -18.04
N THR A 319 -6.50 4.79 -17.93
CA THR A 319 -5.32 5.55 -17.51
C THR A 319 -4.87 5.18 -16.10
N TYR A 320 -5.83 4.99 -15.18
CA TYR A 320 -5.57 4.56 -13.81
C TYR A 320 -4.83 3.20 -13.79
N TYR A 321 -5.38 2.19 -14.48
CA TYR A 321 -4.77 0.85 -14.53
C TYR A 321 -3.44 0.82 -15.28
N LEU A 322 -3.25 1.68 -16.30
CA LEU A 322 -1.96 1.84 -16.96
C LEU A 322 -0.88 2.41 -16.02
N TYR A 323 -1.24 3.35 -15.14
CA TYR A 323 -0.32 3.84 -14.12
C TYR A 323 0.02 2.78 -13.06
N LEU A 324 -0.95 1.96 -12.64
CA LEU A 324 -0.67 0.80 -11.77
C LEU A 324 0.26 -0.21 -12.44
N LEU A 325 0.08 -0.44 -13.75
CA LEU A 325 0.94 -1.33 -14.51
C LEU A 325 2.36 -0.77 -14.62
N LEU A 326 2.49 0.53 -14.91
CA LEU A 326 3.79 1.21 -14.95
C LEU A 326 4.48 1.16 -13.58
N TYR A 327 3.76 1.41 -12.49
CA TYR A 327 4.27 1.29 -11.13
C TYR A 327 4.84 -0.11 -10.90
N THR A 328 4.03 -1.14 -11.18
CA THR A 328 4.41 -2.54 -10.98
C THR A 328 5.60 -2.95 -11.84
N PHE A 329 5.67 -2.44 -13.07
CA PHE A 329 6.78 -2.70 -13.97
C PHE A 329 8.10 -2.13 -13.43
N VAL A 330 8.08 -0.89 -12.94
CA VAL A 330 9.27 -0.26 -12.35
C VAL A 330 9.66 -0.94 -11.04
N PHE A 331 8.67 -1.31 -10.22
CA PHE A 331 8.86 -2.08 -9.00
C PHE A 331 9.51 -3.45 -9.24
N MET A 332 9.21 -4.14 -10.34
CA MET A 332 9.81 -5.45 -10.67
C MET A 332 11.15 -5.33 -11.41
N LEU A 333 11.55 -4.12 -11.79
CA LEU A 333 12.69 -3.90 -12.67
C LEU A 333 14.02 -4.21 -12.00
N ASP A 334 14.18 -3.85 -10.73
CA ASP A 334 15.39 -4.12 -9.96
C ASP A 334 15.57 -5.62 -9.67
N ASP A 335 14.47 -6.33 -9.37
CA ASP A 335 14.45 -7.79 -9.27
C ASP A 335 14.91 -8.46 -10.56
N LEU A 336 14.42 -7.99 -11.70
CA LEU A 336 14.83 -8.47 -13.01
C LEU A 336 16.32 -8.18 -13.27
N ILE A 337 16.81 -6.99 -12.90
CA ILE A 337 18.23 -6.60 -13.05
C ILE A 337 19.11 -7.52 -12.21
N ILE A 338 18.83 -7.67 -10.92
CA ILE A 338 19.63 -8.49 -10.00
C ILE A 338 19.60 -9.96 -10.41
N PHE A 339 18.43 -10.48 -10.78
CA PHE A 339 18.30 -11.84 -11.29
C PHE A 339 19.12 -12.05 -12.57
N THR A 340 19.07 -11.12 -13.51
CA THR A 340 19.82 -11.19 -14.77
C THR A 340 21.33 -11.18 -14.52
N LEU A 341 21.80 -10.26 -13.67
CA LEU A 341 23.20 -10.19 -13.24
C LEU A 341 23.64 -11.49 -12.58
N ALA A 342 22.81 -12.05 -11.71
CA ALA A 342 23.05 -13.32 -11.04
C ALA A 342 23.18 -14.46 -12.08
N VAL A 343 22.24 -14.62 -13.01
CA VAL A 343 22.29 -15.70 -14.02
C VAL A 343 23.51 -15.61 -14.93
N ILE A 344 23.96 -14.39 -15.28
CA ILE A 344 25.17 -14.19 -16.09
C ILE A 344 26.43 -14.51 -15.27
N THR A 345 26.50 -14.01 -14.03
CA THR A 345 27.70 -14.04 -13.17
C THR A 345 27.90 -15.38 -12.47
N LEU A 346 26.83 -16.07 -12.06
CA LEU A 346 26.87 -17.33 -11.30
C LEU A 346 27.36 -18.53 -12.12
N SER A 347 27.56 -18.37 -13.43
CA SER A 347 28.35 -19.34 -14.21
C SER A 347 29.86 -19.29 -13.90
N LYS A 348 30.33 -18.28 -13.15
CA LYS A 348 31.75 -18.03 -12.87
C LYS A 348 32.13 -17.95 -11.38
N ILE A 349 31.16 -17.82 -10.46
CA ILE A 349 31.41 -17.63 -9.04
C ILE A 349 30.77 -18.76 -8.24
N GLY A 350 31.58 -19.68 -7.71
CA GLY A 350 31.14 -20.57 -6.63
C GLY A 350 31.15 -19.80 -5.32
N PHE A 351 30.01 -19.69 -4.63
CA PHE A 351 29.95 -19.06 -3.31
C PHE A 351 30.87 -19.82 -2.34
N THR A 352 32.00 -19.21 -1.97
CA THR A 352 32.90 -19.72 -0.91
C THR A 352 32.20 -19.75 0.44
N GLU A 353 32.52 -20.72 1.30
CA GLU A 353 31.95 -20.82 2.66
C GLU A 353 32.11 -19.53 3.48
N LYS A 354 33.21 -18.79 3.29
CA LYS A 354 33.43 -17.48 3.92
C LYS A 354 32.39 -16.44 3.51
N TYR A 355 31.98 -16.41 2.24
CA TYR A 355 30.97 -15.46 1.76
C TYR A 355 29.61 -15.78 2.38
N ASN A 356 29.22 -17.05 2.37
CA ASN A 356 27.94 -17.49 2.95
C ASN A 356 27.87 -17.23 4.46
N TYR A 357 29.01 -17.36 5.16
CA TYR A 357 29.15 -17.02 6.56
C TYR A 357 28.87 -15.54 6.84
N TRP A 358 29.55 -14.62 6.14
CA TRP A 358 29.34 -13.18 6.31
C TRP A 358 27.97 -12.70 5.82
N ALA A 359 27.44 -13.28 4.74
CA ALA A 359 26.10 -12.99 4.24
C ALA A 359 25.01 -13.30 5.27
N THR A 360 25.17 -14.39 6.04
CA THR A 360 24.23 -14.76 7.12
C THR A 360 24.23 -13.73 8.25
N LEU A 361 25.39 -13.16 8.61
CA LEU A 361 25.46 -12.10 9.62
C LEU A 361 24.82 -10.81 9.14
N ILE A 362 25.21 -10.36 7.95
CA ILE A 362 24.71 -9.11 7.36
C ILE A 362 23.18 -9.20 7.20
N GLY A 363 22.67 -10.35 6.76
CA GLY A 363 21.23 -10.58 6.67
C GLY A 363 20.50 -10.65 7.98
N GLY A 364 21.06 -11.34 8.97
CA GLY A 364 20.52 -11.34 10.32
C GLY A 364 20.42 -9.93 10.90
N LEU A 365 21.45 -9.11 10.73
CA LEU A 365 21.47 -7.71 11.16
C LEU A 365 20.41 -6.86 10.42
N LEU A 366 20.34 -6.95 9.09
CA LEU A 366 19.37 -6.18 8.30
C LEU A 366 17.92 -6.52 8.66
N ILE A 367 17.59 -7.81 8.77
CA ILE A 367 16.24 -8.27 9.15
C ILE A 367 15.90 -7.85 10.59
N LEU A 368 16.89 -7.88 11.49
CA LEU A 368 16.69 -7.46 12.88
C LEU A 368 16.44 -5.94 12.98
N ILE A 369 17.22 -5.13 12.24
CA ILE A 369 17.02 -3.67 12.17
C ILE A 369 15.64 -3.37 11.58
N LEU A 370 15.25 -4.05 10.50
CA LEU A 370 13.93 -3.89 9.89
C LEU A 370 12.80 -4.24 10.88
N GLY A 371 12.93 -5.34 11.61
CA GLY A 371 11.98 -5.74 12.65
C GLY A 371 11.84 -4.71 13.77
N LEU A 372 12.97 -4.13 14.22
CA LEU A 372 12.96 -3.05 15.21
C LEU A 372 12.26 -1.80 14.68
N LEU A 373 12.54 -1.39 13.44
CA LEU A 373 11.93 -0.22 12.82
C LEU A 373 10.41 -0.41 12.65
N LEU A 374 9.94 -1.58 12.20
CA LEU A 374 8.51 -1.88 12.05
C LEU A 374 7.73 -1.82 13.38
N ILE A 375 8.38 -2.13 14.51
CA ILE A 375 7.73 -2.10 15.84
C ILE A 375 7.81 -0.70 16.46
N PHE A 376 9.00 -0.09 16.49
CA PHE A 376 9.26 1.10 17.32
C PHE A 376 9.25 2.42 16.55
N LYS A 377 9.60 2.42 15.26
CA LYS A 377 9.69 3.62 14.41
C LYS A 377 9.17 3.36 12.98
N PRO A 378 7.89 3.00 12.85
CA PRO A 378 7.30 2.69 11.54
C PRO A 378 7.28 3.91 10.61
N GLU A 379 7.29 5.12 11.16
CA GLU A 379 7.38 6.41 10.44
C GLU A 379 8.62 6.53 9.55
N TRP A 380 9.68 5.78 9.84
CA TRP A 380 10.90 5.81 9.01
C TRP A 380 10.79 4.90 7.77
N LEU A 381 9.86 3.96 7.78
CA LEU A 381 9.62 2.98 6.71
C LEU A 381 8.37 3.32 5.90
N MET A 382 7.33 3.76 6.60
CA MET A 382 6.08 4.24 6.03
C MET A 382 6.21 5.76 5.97
N PHE A 383 6.46 6.30 4.76
CA PHE A 383 6.59 7.73 4.46
C PHE A 383 5.28 8.53 4.70
N GLY A 384 4.67 8.39 5.88
CA GLY A 384 3.42 9.00 6.32
C GLY A 384 3.63 10.14 7.29
#